data_AF-A0A9W8PG22-F1
#
_entry.id   AF-A0A9W8PG22-F1
#
_cell.length_a   1.000
_cell.length_b   1.000
_cell.length_c   1.000
_cell.angle_alpha   90.00
_cell.angle_beta   90.00
_cell.angle_gamma   90.00
#
_symmetry.space_group_name_H-M   'P 1'
#
loop_
_entity.id
_entity.type
_entity.pdbx_description
1 polymer ?
#
loop_
_entity_poly.entity_id
_entity_poly.type
_entity_poly.pdbx_seq_one_letter_code
_entity_poly.pdbx_strand_id
1 'polypeptide(L)'
;MNPDSKPPVHGNGASHERQMEYWTQQLKRSNPAEFLLDKPRPGVLSTSNISKQEFNITSSLYDHIQRFSKDHQVPPLSILLAAFRVTHFRLSGTEDATIGTNKSGASLGPEDVGTEQSPNWRDLQCIRIKVQDEFTFEQVVRLVDGTLKNANLNQEISFGDLISQISPQGSDLSRHLLIQMVFSLNFTSLIEVFVTTNGGMAENCSSNFPVLDLEFRLSQTSGGLYEHAFFCQDLFHEETIRAIIEVFYEVLNRGMGEPKSPIASLRISGKGNPEKKAISSDSQ
;
A
#
# COMPACT_ATOMS: atom_id res chain seq x y z
N MET A 1 -38.60 4.31 43.79
CA MET A 1 -37.60 3.39 43.22
C MET A 1 -38.06 3.05 41.82
N ASN A 2 -37.37 3.57 40.79
CA ASN A 2 -37.66 3.26 39.39
C ASN A 2 -36.54 2.33 38.87
N PRO A 3 -36.83 1.10 38.41
CA PRO A 3 -35.79 0.13 38.07
C PRO A 3 -35.23 0.24 36.63
N ASP A 4 -35.72 1.15 35.79
CA ASP A 4 -35.28 1.26 34.38
C ASP A 4 -34.35 2.45 34.11
N SER A 5 -33.19 2.49 34.77
CA SER A 5 -32.08 3.35 34.36
C SER A 5 -30.95 2.49 33.81
N LYS A 6 -31.05 2.16 32.52
CA LYS A 6 -29.94 1.60 31.75
C LYS A 6 -28.79 2.63 31.82
N PRO A 7 -27.55 2.24 32.22
CA PRO A 7 -26.45 3.17 32.29
C PRO A 7 -26.17 3.74 30.89
N PRO A 8 -25.76 5.02 30.78
CA PRO A 8 -25.50 5.63 29.49
C PRO A 8 -24.32 4.91 28.82
N VAL A 9 -24.49 4.53 27.56
CA VAL A 9 -23.41 4.02 26.70
C VAL A 9 -22.52 5.22 26.31
N HIS A 10 -21.74 5.71 27.25
CA HIS A 10 -20.72 6.72 27.03
C HIS A 10 -19.35 6.05 27.06
N GLY A 11 -18.94 5.50 25.92
CA GLY A 11 -17.63 4.87 25.75
C GLY A 11 -17.12 4.86 24.31
N ASN A 12 -18.01 4.66 23.32
CA ASN A 12 -17.60 4.56 21.90
C ASN A 12 -17.65 5.86 21.11
N GLY A 13 -18.57 6.78 21.40
CA GLY A 13 -18.74 8.01 20.61
C GLY A 13 -17.53 8.95 20.65
N ALA A 14 -16.99 9.19 21.84
CA ALA A 14 -15.81 10.05 22.03
C ALA A 14 -14.52 9.43 21.46
N SER A 15 -14.40 8.09 21.46
CA SER A 15 -13.27 7.40 20.80
C SER A 15 -13.37 7.54 19.28
N HIS A 16 -14.55 7.32 18.71
CA HIS A 16 -14.79 7.40 17.27
C HIS A 16 -14.57 8.83 16.74
N GLU A 17 -15.13 9.85 17.40
CA GLU A 17 -14.96 11.25 17.00
C GLU A 17 -13.48 11.68 17.03
N ARG A 18 -12.75 11.28 18.08
CA ARG A 18 -11.30 11.54 18.18
C ARG A 18 -10.50 10.89 17.04
N GLN A 19 -10.80 9.64 16.71
CA GLN A 19 -10.12 8.94 15.62
C GLN A 19 -10.48 9.53 14.25
N MET A 20 -11.74 9.93 14.06
CA MET A 20 -12.20 10.61 12.84
C MET A 20 -11.50 11.97 12.68
N GLU A 21 -11.35 12.73 13.76
CA GLU A 21 -10.61 14.00 13.76
C GLU A 21 -9.14 13.77 13.38
N TYR A 22 -8.48 12.77 13.98
CA TYR A 22 -7.11 12.39 13.61
C TYR A 22 -6.99 12.15 12.10
N TRP A 23 -7.87 11.33 11.53
CA TRP A 23 -7.80 11.01 10.10
C TRP A 23 -8.12 12.19 9.20
N THR A 24 -9.11 13.00 9.56
CA THR A 24 -9.47 14.20 8.81
C THR A 24 -8.31 15.18 8.77
N GLN A 25 -7.59 15.35 9.89
CA GLN A 25 -6.39 16.18 9.95
C GLN A 25 -5.25 15.55 9.14
N GLN A 26 -5.03 14.24 9.28
CA GLN A 26 -3.89 13.56 8.67
C GLN A 26 -3.99 13.49 7.15
N LEU A 27 -5.20 13.26 6.61
CA LEU A 27 -5.45 13.14 5.17
C LEU A 27 -5.80 14.48 4.51
N LYS A 28 -5.82 15.58 5.28
CA LYS A 28 -6.12 16.91 4.76
C LYS A 28 -5.16 17.31 3.63
N ARG A 29 -5.72 17.63 2.45
CA ARG A 29 -4.95 18.00 1.25
C ARG A 29 -3.92 16.94 0.83
N SER A 30 -4.15 15.69 1.19
CA SER A 30 -3.36 14.57 0.65
C SER A 30 -3.83 14.23 -0.75
N ASN A 31 -2.96 13.59 -1.54
CA ASN A 31 -3.30 13.03 -2.83
C ASN A 31 -2.85 11.56 -2.84
N PRO A 32 -3.60 10.66 -3.52
CA PRO A 32 -3.17 9.29 -3.70
C PRO A 32 -1.84 9.24 -4.45
N ALA A 33 -0.99 8.30 -4.07
CA ALA A 33 0.21 7.98 -4.83
C ALA A 33 -0.20 7.40 -6.20
N GLU A 34 0.41 7.90 -7.27
CA GLU A 34 0.15 7.49 -8.66
C GLU A 34 1.48 7.41 -9.44
N PHE A 35 1.62 6.39 -10.28
CA PHE A 35 2.68 6.33 -11.29
C PHE A 35 2.22 6.95 -12.62
N LEU A 36 3.18 7.29 -13.49
CA LEU A 36 2.85 7.65 -14.86
C LEU A 36 2.17 6.46 -15.55
N LEU A 37 1.01 6.72 -16.14
CA LEU A 37 0.21 5.72 -16.84
C LEU A 37 0.71 5.57 -18.28
N ASP A 38 0.69 4.34 -18.80
CA ASP A 38 1.04 4.07 -20.20
C ASP A 38 -0.12 4.38 -21.16
N LYS A 39 -1.34 4.32 -20.63
CA LYS A 39 -2.59 4.47 -21.36
C LYS A 39 -3.46 5.53 -20.69
N PRO A 40 -4.32 6.23 -21.46
CA PRO A 40 -5.25 7.18 -20.88
C PRO A 40 -6.20 6.48 -19.90
N ARG A 41 -6.37 7.06 -18.71
CA ARG A 41 -7.32 6.55 -17.71
C ARG A 41 -8.74 6.51 -18.30
N PRO A 42 -9.43 5.36 -18.28
CA PRO A 42 -10.83 5.27 -18.72
C PRO A 42 -11.74 6.17 -17.87
N GLY A 43 -12.86 6.63 -18.44
CA GLY A 43 -13.80 7.53 -17.74
C GLY A 43 -14.55 6.89 -16.56
N VAL A 44 -14.41 5.58 -16.36
CA VAL A 44 -14.94 4.79 -15.26
C VAL A 44 -13.88 3.77 -14.82
N LEU A 45 -13.89 3.37 -13.55
CA LEU A 45 -12.95 2.38 -13.02
C LEU A 45 -13.02 1.07 -13.81
N SER A 46 -11.86 0.57 -14.20
CA SER A 46 -11.71 -0.77 -14.77
C SER A 46 -11.90 -1.84 -13.69
N THR A 47 -12.70 -2.85 -13.99
CA THR A 47 -13.06 -3.91 -13.02
C THR A 47 -12.70 -5.33 -13.47
N SER A 48 -12.19 -5.49 -14.70
CA SER A 48 -12.04 -6.82 -15.32
C SER A 48 -10.67 -7.11 -15.93
N ASN A 49 -9.84 -6.09 -16.20
CA ASN A 49 -8.59 -6.27 -16.94
C ASN A 49 -7.35 -6.23 -16.02
N ILE A 50 -7.26 -7.20 -15.12
CA ILE A 50 -6.18 -7.28 -14.12
C ILE A 50 -5.19 -8.34 -14.52
N SER A 51 -3.92 -7.96 -14.49
CA SER A 51 -2.81 -8.89 -14.65
C SER A 51 -1.95 -8.87 -13.39
N LYS A 52 -1.12 -9.90 -13.25
CA LYS A 52 -0.18 -10.06 -12.14
C LYS A 52 1.20 -10.34 -12.67
N GLN A 53 2.20 -9.77 -11.99
CA GLN A 53 3.60 -10.04 -12.26
C GLN A 53 4.32 -10.48 -11.00
N GLU A 54 5.01 -11.61 -11.09
CA GLU A 54 5.83 -12.14 -10.02
C GLU A 54 7.12 -11.34 -9.86
N PHE A 55 7.54 -11.19 -8.61
CA PHE A 55 8.88 -10.74 -8.27
C PHE A 55 9.42 -11.55 -7.10
N ASN A 56 10.72 -11.53 -6.89
CA ASN A 56 11.34 -12.35 -5.85
C ASN A 56 12.22 -11.52 -4.92
N ILE A 57 11.88 -11.54 -3.64
CA ILE A 57 12.77 -11.12 -2.57
C ILE A 57 13.51 -12.37 -2.10
N THR A 58 14.77 -12.48 -2.50
CA THR A 58 15.60 -13.64 -2.13
C THR A 58 15.59 -13.87 -0.61
N SER A 59 15.68 -15.13 -0.17
CA SER A 59 15.73 -15.46 1.26
C SER A 59 16.83 -14.70 1.99
N SER A 60 17.98 -14.47 1.35
CA SER A 60 19.09 -13.71 1.92
C SER A 60 18.74 -12.24 2.21
N LEU A 61 17.98 -11.61 1.31
CA LEU A 61 17.51 -10.24 1.48
C LEU A 61 16.41 -10.18 2.55
N TYR A 62 15.50 -11.16 2.57
CA TYR A 62 14.47 -11.24 3.60
C TYR A 62 15.06 -11.46 5.00
N ASP A 63 16.08 -12.32 5.13
CA ASP A 63 16.82 -12.50 6.38
C ASP A 63 17.50 -11.21 6.84
N HIS A 64 18.02 -10.41 5.89
CA HIS A 64 18.58 -9.11 6.21
C HIS A 64 17.51 -8.14 6.73
N ILE A 65 16.34 -8.10 6.08
CA ILE A 65 15.17 -7.34 6.54
C ILE A 65 14.76 -7.77 7.96
N GLN A 66 14.74 -9.08 8.25
CA GLN A 66 14.41 -9.61 9.56
C GLN A 66 15.43 -9.21 10.64
N ARG A 67 16.73 -9.19 10.32
CA ARG A 67 17.77 -8.71 11.25
C ARG A 67 17.63 -7.21 11.51
N PHE A 68 17.52 -6.41 10.47
CA PHE A 68 17.31 -4.97 10.60
C PHE A 68 16.04 -4.64 11.40
N SER A 69 14.96 -5.38 11.14
CA SER A 69 13.69 -5.27 11.88
C SER A 69 13.90 -5.45 13.39
N LYS A 70 14.70 -6.44 13.79
CA LYS A 70 15.06 -6.68 15.20
C LYS A 70 15.95 -5.58 15.77
N ASP A 71 17.02 -5.23 15.06
CA ASP A 71 18.03 -4.27 15.54
C ASP A 71 17.43 -2.86 15.69
N HIS A 72 16.54 -2.48 14.76
CA HIS A 72 15.89 -1.18 14.77
C HIS A 72 14.51 -1.21 15.46
N GLN A 73 13.99 -2.37 15.88
CA GLN A 73 12.65 -2.50 16.51
C GLN A 73 11.51 -1.93 15.64
N VAL A 74 11.55 -2.23 14.34
CA VAL A 74 10.53 -1.85 13.35
C VAL A 74 10.02 -3.09 12.64
N PRO A 75 8.72 -3.24 12.33
CA PRO A 75 8.22 -4.43 11.67
C PRO A 75 8.68 -4.49 10.20
N PRO A 76 8.78 -5.69 9.59
CA PRO A 76 9.18 -5.85 8.18
C PRO A 76 8.31 -5.04 7.20
N LEU A 77 7.00 -4.92 7.49
CA LEU A 77 6.08 -4.08 6.71
C LEU A 77 6.57 -2.63 6.60
N SER A 78 7.10 -2.05 7.68
CA SER A 78 7.60 -0.67 7.65
C SER A 78 8.78 -0.51 6.69
N ILE A 79 9.67 -1.51 6.65
CA ILE A 79 10.85 -1.50 5.78
C ILE A 79 10.44 -1.63 4.31
N LEU A 80 9.55 -2.60 4.03
CA LEU A 80 9.06 -2.89 2.69
C LEU A 80 8.20 -1.76 2.13
N LEU A 81 7.28 -1.21 2.93
CA LEU A 81 6.47 -0.06 2.56
C LEU A 81 7.33 1.21 2.39
N ALA A 82 8.38 1.40 3.19
CA ALA A 82 9.34 2.48 2.97
C ALA A 82 10.05 2.34 1.62
N ALA A 83 10.52 1.13 1.26
CA ALA A 83 11.12 0.88 -0.04
C ALA A 83 10.13 1.15 -1.20
N PHE A 84 8.87 0.74 -1.05
CA PHE A 84 7.82 1.03 -2.03
C PHE A 84 7.54 2.54 -2.15
N ARG A 85 7.45 3.26 -1.02
CA ARG A 85 7.23 4.71 -1.02
C ARG A 85 8.41 5.48 -1.63
N VAL A 86 9.65 5.05 -1.35
CA VAL A 86 10.86 5.63 -1.96
C VAL A 86 10.88 5.34 -3.45
N THR A 87 10.52 4.12 -3.88
CA THR A 87 10.38 3.78 -5.30
C THR A 87 9.39 4.70 -6.00
N HIS A 88 8.20 4.90 -5.42
CA HIS A 88 7.22 5.86 -5.90
C HIS A 88 7.81 7.28 -6.01
N PHE A 89 8.41 7.79 -4.94
CA PHE A 89 9.03 9.12 -4.93
C PHE A 89 10.06 9.27 -6.05
N ARG A 90 10.91 8.27 -6.23
CA ARG A 90 12.00 8.33 -7.19
C ARG A 90 11.55 8.27 -8.64
N LEU A 91 10.40 7.68 -8.91
CA LEU A 91 9.82 7.59 -10.26
C LEU A 91 8.84 8.73 -10.56
N SER A 92 8.12 9.26 -9.56
CA SER A 92 7.11 10.31 -9.77
C SER A 92 7.56 11.72 -9.37
N GLY A 93 8.57 11.84 -8.50
CA GLY A 93 8.97 13.09 -7.86
C GLY A 93 8.00 13.57 -6.77
N THR A 94 6.94 12.80 -6.47
CA THR A 94 5.91 13.22 -5.52
C THR A 94 6.36 13.00 -4.08
N GLU A 95 6.58 14.10 -3.36
CA GLU A 95 7.03 14.13 -1.95
C GLU A 95 5.93 13.74 -0.95
N ASP A 96 4.68 14.10 -1.20
CA ASP A 96 3.55 13.90 -0.27
C ASP A 96 2.45 13.07 -0.93
N ALA A 97 2.28 11.83 -0.47
CA ALA A 97 1.33 10.90 -1.08
C ALA A 97 0.73 9.92 -0.08
N THR A 98 -0.48 9.44 -0.38
CA THR A 98 -1.16 8.38 0.36
C THR A 98 -1.07 7.04 -0.34
N ILE A 99 -0.77 5.99 0.44
CA ILE A 99 -0.69 4.60 -0.01
C ILE A 99 -1.60 3.76 0.89
N GLY A 100 -2.33 2.82 0.30
CA GLY A 100 -3.12 1.87 1.07
C GLY A 100 -2.26 0.73 1.61
N THR A 101 -2.58 0.25 2.81
CA THR A 101 -1.97 -0.94 3.41
C THR A 101 -3.03 -1.75 4.13
N ASN A 102 -2.78 -3.04 4.36
CA ASN A 102 -3.64 -3.84 5.22
C ASN A 102 -3.54 -3.39 6.70
N LYS A 103 -4.67 -3.48 7.42
CA LYS A 103 -4.75 -3.28 8.87
C LYS A 103 -3.87 -4.32 9.58
N SER A 104 -3.25 -3.92 10.69
CA SER A 104 -2.53 -4.86 11.54
C SER A 104 -3.45 -5.99 12.00
N GLY A 105 -3.03 -7.24 11.80
CA GLY A 105 -3.82 -8.42 12.15
C GLY A 105 -4.76 -8.93 11.04
N ALA A 106 -4.81 -8.26 9.89
CA ALA A 106 -5.38 -8.86 8.69
C ALA A 106 -4.53 -10.08 8.29
N SER A 107 -5.16 -11.26 8.25
CA SER A 107 -4.56 -12.51 7.79
C SER A 107 -5.28 -12.95 6.52
N LEU A 108 -4.55 -13.55 5.60
CA LEU A 108 -5.16 -14.31 4.51
C LEU A 108 -5.41 -15.73 5.01
N GLY A 109 -6.59 -16.27 4.69
CA GLY A 109 -6.83 -17.71 4.81
C GLY A 109 -5.89 -18.48 3.86
N PRO A 110 -5.56 -19.74 4.14
CA PRO A 110 -4.74 -20.57 3.25
C PRO A 110 -5.26 -20.62 1.80
N GLU A 111 -6.58 -20.57 1.62
CA GLU A 111 -7.27 -20.54 0.33
C GLU A 111 -7.14 -19.23 -0.44
N ASP A 112 -6.85 -18.12 0.25
CA ASP A 112 -6.76 -16.79 -0.36
C ASP A 112 -5.34 -16.48 -0.86
N VAL A 113 -4.34 -17.26 -0.43
CA VAL A 113 -2.95 -17.11 -0.88
C VAL A 113 -2.85 -17.41 -2.37
N GLY A 114 -2.35 -16.44 -3.14
CA GLY A 114 -2.21 -16.58 -4.59
C GLY A 114 -3.47 -16.33 -5.40
N THR A 115 -4.59 -16.00 -4.74
CA THR A 115 -5.81 -15.60 -5.45
C THR A 115 -5.66 -14.21 -6.06
N GLU A 116 -6.31 -14.01 -7.20
CA GLU A 116 -6.33 -12.73 -7.94
C GLU A 116 -7.43 -11.79 -7.43
N GLN A 117 -7.98 -12.08 -6.25
CA GLN A 117 -9.02 -11.26 -5.64
C GLN A 117 -8.43 -9.92 -5.19
N SER A 118 -9.15 -8.83 -5.49
CA SER A 118 -8.80 -7.50 -4.97
C SER A 118 -8.81 -7.48 -3.44
N PRO A 119 -7.97 -6.65 -2.78
CA PRO A 119 -7.99 -6.51 -1.33
C PRO A 119 -9.38 -6.12 -0.83
N ASN A 120 -9.80 -6.73 0.28
CA ASN A 120 -11.01 -6.32 0.95
C ASN A 120 -10.82 -4.91 1.51
N TRP A 121 -11.60 -3.95 1.00
CA TRP A 121 -11.50 -2.54 1.38
C TRP A 121 -11.72 -2.28 2.87
N ARG A 122 -12.41 -3.18 3.59
CA ARG A 122 -12.60 -3.07 5.05
C ARG A 122 -11.30 -3.26 5.82
N ASP A 123 -10.39 -4.02 5.23
CA ASP A 123 -9.09 -4.37 5.81
C ASP A 123 -8.00 -3.38 5.38
N LEU A 124 -8.33 -2.35 4.59
CA LEU A 124 -7.40 -1.32 4.18
C LEU A 124 -7.36 -0.13 5.15
N GLN A 125 -6.17 0.43 5.31
CA GLN A 125 -5.89 1.73 5.90
C GLN A 125 -5.14 2.60 4.90
N CYS A 126 -5.46 3.90 4.89
CA CYS A 126 -4.80 4.89 4.07
C CYS A 126 -3.66 5.54 4.88
N ILE A 127 -2.43 5.43 4.41
CA ILE A 127 -1.23 5.93 5.10
C ILE A 127 -0.60 7.04 4.27
N ARG A 128 -0.57 8.25 4.82
CA ARG A 128 0.11 9.40 4.22
C ARG A 128 1.59 9.40 4.60
N ILE A 129 2.48 9.40 3.60
CA ILE A 129 3.92 9.40 3.83
C ILE A 129 4.56 10.53 3.03
N LYS A 130 5.21 11.44 3.76
CA LYS A 130 5.95 12.59 3.21
C LYS A 130 7.44 12.30 3.21
N VAL A 131 8.07 12.28 2.05
CA VAL A 131 9.51 12.06 1.91
C VAL A 131 10.16 13.26 1.24
N GLN A 132 11.44 13.45 1.52
CA GLN A 132 12.27 14.52 0.97
C GLN A 132 13.60 13.92 0.50
N ASP A 133 14.27 14.59 -0.45
CA ASP A 133 15.50 14.09 -1.07
C ASP A 133 16.61 13.78 -0.06
N GLU A 134 16.72 14.60 0.98
CA GLU A 134 17.72 14.50 2.04
C GLU A 134 17.46 13.38 3.05
N PHE A 135 16.26 12.79 3.06
CA PHE A 135 15.97 11.69 3.99
C PHE A 135 16.85 10.50 3.66
N THR A 136 17.41 9.89 4.68
CA THR A 136 18.07 8.59 4.57
C THR A 136 17.02 7.48 4.52
N PHE A 137 17.38 6.32 3.98
CA PHE A 137 16.46 5.17 3.96
C PHE A 137 15.98 4.81 5.38
N GLU A 138 16.88 4.80 6.37
CA GLU A 138 16.53 4.55 7.78
C GLU A 138 15.50 5.57 8.31
N GLN A 139 15.66 6.86 7.99
CA GLN A 139 14.70 7.88 8.39
C GLN A 139 13.32 7.65 7.76
N VAL A 140 13.25 7.23 6.49
CA VAL A 140 11.98 6.88 5.86
C VAL A 140 11.35 5.66 6.54
N VAL A 141 12.13 4.62 6.88
CA VAL A 141 11.61 3.45 7.62
C VAL A 141 11.01 3.87 8.96
N ARG A 142 11.71 4.75 9.71
CA ARG A 142 11.21 5.28 11.00
C ARG A 142 9.95 6.10 10.85
N LEU A 143 9.89 6.95 9.81
CA LEU A 143 8.69 7.73 9.50
C LEU A 143 7.50 6.81 9.21
N VAL A 144 7.69 5.80 8.36
CA VAL A 144 6.65 4.84 8.00
C VAL A 144 6.18 4.05 9.21
N ASP A 145 7.09 3.54 10.04
CA ASP A 145 6.75 2.84 11.29
C ASP A 145 5.92 3.73 12.24
N GLY A 146 6.33 4.99 12.43
CA GLY A 146 5.58 5.95 13.23
C GLY A 146 4.16 6.19 12.68
N THR A 147 4.02 6.38 11.37
CA THR A 147 2.71 6.58 10.73
C THR A 147 1.84 5.34 10.85
N LEU A 148 2.38 4.13 10.64
CA LEU A 148 1.64 2.87 10.80
C LEU A 148 1.17 2.65 12.24
N LYS A 149 2.01 2.95 13.24
CA LYS A 149 1.63 2.88 14.65
C LYS A 149 0.48 3.83 14.97
N ASN A 150 0.56 5.07 14.49
CA ASN A 150 -0.53 6.04 14.67
C ASN A 150 -1.80 5.62 13.93
N ALA A 151 -1.69 5.04 12.74
CA ALA A 151 -2.83 4.49 12.01
C ALA A 151 -3.51 3.35 12.79
N ASN A 152 -2.72 2.43 13.35
CA ASN A 152 -3.23 1.33 14.18
C ASN A 152 -3.94 1.81 15.46
N LEU A 153 -3.47 2.89 16.09
CA LEU A 153 -4.15 3.52 17.23
C LEU A 153 -5.50 4.16 16.86
N ASN A 154 -5.79 4.33 15.57
CA ASN A 154 -7.01 4.94 15.06
C ASN A 154 -7.73 4.02 14.03
N GLN A 155 -7.57 2.71 14.15
CA GLN A 155 -8.01 1.73 13.15
C GLN A 155 -9.53 1.45 13.11
N GLU A 156 -10.29 1.98 14.07
CA GLU A 156 -11.74 1.71 14.18
C GLU A 156 -12.55 2.47 13.14
N ILE A 157 -11.98 3.51 12.54
CA ILE A 157 -12.61 4.24 11.43
C ILE A 157 -12.49 3.41 10.16
N SER A 158 -13.62 3.17 9.50
CA SER A 158 -13.63 2.47 8.23
C SER A 158 -13.19 3.39 7.10
N PHE A 159 -12.58 2.82 6.05
CA PHE A 159 -12.18 3.59 4.89
C PHE A 159 -13.38 4.28 4.19
N GLY A 160 -14.56 3.66 4.22
CA GLY A 160 -15.80 4.25 3.69
C GLY A 160 -16.27 5.48 4.47
N ASP A 161 -16.15 5.45 5.80
CA ASP A 161 -16.46 6.62 6.64
C ASP A 161 -15.50 7.78 6.35
N LEU A 162 -14.22 7.49 6.14
CA LEU A 162 -13.22 8.50 5.75
C LEU A 162 -13.54 9.17 4.43
N ILE A 163 -13.90 8.40 3.41
CA ILE A 163 -14.30 8.96 2.10
C ILE A 163 -15.52 9.86 2.28
N SER A 164 -16.53 9.38 3.00
CA SER A 164 -17.78 10.12 3.22
C SER A 164 -17.55 11.47 3.92
N GLN A 165 -16.60 11.52 4.86
CA GLN A 165 -16.25 12.73 5.61
C GLN A 165 -15.34 13.69 4.82
N ILE A 166 -14.37 13.16 4.06
CA ILE A 166 -13.35 13.95 3.35
C ILE A 166 -13.86 14.45 1.99
N SER A 167 -14.83 13.78 1.37
CA SER A 167 -15.32 14.10 0.03
C SER A 167 -16.85 14.15 -0.06
N PRO A 168 -17.47 15.27 0.36
CA PRO A 168 -18.92 15.41 0.31
C PRO A 168 -19.49 15.75 -1.09
N GLN A 169 -18.71 16.07 -2.13
CA GLN A 169 -19.23 16.36 -3.48
C GLN A 169 -18.31 15.93 -4.63
N GLY A 170 -18.87 15.24 -5.64
CA GLY A 170 -18.25 14.99 -6.94
C GLY A 170 -17.18 13.92 -6.97
N SER A 171 -17.56 12.64 -6.81
CA SER A 171 -16.63 11.51 -6.97
C SER A 171 -16.32 11.27 -8.44
N ASP A 172 -15.05 11.44 -8.82
CA ASP A 172 -14.53 10.94 -10.08
C ASP A 172 -14.72 9.41 -10.12
N LEU A 173 -15.53 8.92 -11.05
CA LEU A 173 -15.86 7.49 -11.17
C LEU A 173 -14.69 6.66 -11.73
N SER A 174 -13.60 7.30 -12.16
CA SER A 174 -12.42 6.66 -12.75
C SER A 174 -11.30 6.34 -11.77
N ARG A 175 -11.36 6.86 -10.53
CA ARG A 175 -10.30 6.70 -9.52
C ARG A 175 -10.84 6.75 -8.09
N HIS A 176 -10.07 6.25 -7.13
CA HIS A 176 -10.37 6.50 -5.71
C HIS A 176 -9.70 7.81 -5.26
N LEU A 177 -10.28 8.44 -4.24
CA LEU A 177 -9.86 9.77 -3.80
C LEU A 177 -8.67 9.74 -2.85
N LEU A 178 -8.44 8.60 -2.18
CA LEU A 178 -7.44 8.48 -1.11
C LEU A 178 -6.35 7.45 -1.41
N ILE A 179 -6.63 6.40 -2.19
CA ILE A 179 -5.66 5.32 -2.47
C ILE A 179 -5.82 4.78 -3.88
N GLN A 180 -4.80 4.99 -4.72
CA GLN A 180 -4.71 4.32 -6.03
C GLN A 180 -3.78 3.12 -6.02
N MET A 181 -2.90 3.06 -5.03
CA MET A 181 -1.94 1.97 -4.87
C MET A 181 -2.01 1.38 -3.47
N VAL A 182 -1.83 0.07 -3.41
CA VAL A 182 -1.76 -0.68 -2.15
C VAL A 182 -0.44 -1.42 -2.04
N PHE A 183 0.11 -1.46 -0.84
CA PHE A 183 1.18 -2.36 -0.46
C PHE A 183 0.68 -3.21 0.72
N SER A 184 0.65 -4.53 0.56
CA SER A 184 0.16 -5.45 1.59
C SER A 184 1.22 -6.49 1.95
N LEU A 185 1.40 -6.73 3.25
CA LEU A 185 2.18 -7.85 3.76
C LEU A 185 1.28 -8.70 4.65
N ASN A 186 0.99 -9.91 4.20
CA ASN A 186 0.13 -10.86 4.91
C ASN A 186 0.97 -12.03 5.44
N PHE A 187 0.57 -12.55 6.60
CA PHE A 187 1.15 -13.76 7.15
C PHE A 187 0.07 -14.85 7.11
N THR A 188 0.38 -16.01 6.53
CA THR A 188 -0.54 -17.15 6.57
C THR A 188 -0.34 -17.90 7.89
N SER A 189 -1.36 -17.91 8.74
CA SER A 189 -1.38 -18.71 9.97
C SER A 189 -1.62 -20.19 9.64
N LEU A 190 -0.72 -21.08 10.09
CA LEU A 190 -0.94 -22.54 10.01
C LEU A 190 -2.06 -23.05 10.94
N ILE A 191 -2.54 -22.23 11.88
CA ILE A 191 -3.50 -22.66 12.92
C ILE A 191 -4.91 -22.85 12.33
N GLU A 192 -5.23 -22.23 11.19
CA GLU A 192 -6.53 -22.42 10.53
C GLU A 192 -6.63 -23.73 9.72
N VAL A 193 -5.50 -24.39 9.45
CA VAL A 193 -5.44 -25.65 8.69
C VAL A 193 -6.17 -26.81 9.41
N PHE A 194 -6.44 -26.69 10.73
CA PHE A 194 -7.13 -27.73 11.50
C PHE A 194 -8.62 -27.46 11.79
N VAL A 195 -9.19 -26.31 11.41
CA VAL A 195 -10.59 -25.97 11.77
C VAL A 195 -11.57 -26.05 10.60
N THR A 196 -11.12 -26.10 9.34
CA THR A 196 -12.01 -26.19 8.17
C THR A 196 -12.14 -27.62 7.63
N THR A 197 -12.54 -28.56 8.48
CA THR A 197 -13.27 -29.76 8.04
C THR A 197 -14.74 -29.65 8.43
N ASN A 198 -15.42 -28.63 7.96
CA ASN A 198 -16.87 -28.64 7.84
C ASN A 198 -17.22 -27.86 6.58
N GLY A 199 -17.79 -28.55 5.59
CA GLY A 199 -18.15 -28.02 4.30
C GLY A 199 -19.23 -26.95 4.38
N GLY A 200 -18.85 -25.74 4.79
CA GLY A 200 -19.56 -24.52 4.47
C GLY A 200 -19.22 -24.16 3.04
N MET A 201 -20.23 -24.18 2.16
CA MET A 201 -20.14 -23.57 0.84
C MET A 201 -19.51 -22.19 1.01
N ALA A 202 -18.38 -21.95 0.35
CA ALA A 202 -17.83 -20.62 0.20
C ALA A 202 -18.96 -19.77 -0.40
N GLU A 203 -19.53 -18.87 0.40
CA GLU A 203 -20.36 -17.82 -0.15
C GLU A 203 -19.43 -17.07 -1.10
N ASN A 204 -19.67 -17.22 -2.41
CA ASN A 204 -19.11 -16.38 -3.44
C ASN A 204 -19.51 -14.93 -3.11
N CYS A 205 -18.74 -14.28 -2.24
CA CYS A 205 -18.66 -12.85 -2.19
C CYS A 205 -17.94 -12.45 -3.48
N SER A 206 -18.69 -12.38 -4.57
CA SER A 206 -18.33 -11.56 -5.72
C SER A 206 -18.25 -10.13 -5.21
N SER A 207 -17.10 -9.78 -4.65
CA SER A 207 -16.72 -8.45 -4.22
C SER A 207 -16.52 -7.62 -5.49
N ASN A 208 -17.62 -7.23 -6.12
CA ASN A 208 -17.65 -6.26 -7.22
C ASN A 208 -17.36 -4.88 -6.62
N PHE A 209 -16.11 -4.62 -6.27
CA PHE A 209 -15.59 -3.30 -5.92
C PHE A 209 -14.33 -3.01 -6.73
N PRO A 210 -14.06 -1.73 -7.05
CA PRO A 210 -13.18 -1.38 -8.15
C PRO A 210 -11.73 -1.79 -7.89
N VAL A 211 -11.02 -2.09 -8.97
CA VAL A 211 -9.62 -2.48 -8.88
C VAL A 211 -8.76 -1.22 -8.71
N LEU A 212 -7.84 -1.28 -7.76
CA LEU A 212 -6.77 -0.30 -7.59
C LEU A 212 -5.88 -0.30 -8.84
N ASP A 213 -5.16 0.79 -9.07
CA ASP A 213 -4.29 0.88 -10.25
C ASP A 213 -3.14 -0.14 -10.17
N LEU A 214 -2.58 -0.30 -8.96
CA LEU A 214 -1.45 -1.18 -8.66
C LEU A 214 -1.47 -1.66 -7.19
N GLU A 215 -1.25 -2.95 -6.97
CA GLU A 215 -1.04 -3.55 -5.66
C GLU A 215 0.26 -4.36 -5.64
N PHE A 216 1.14 -4.07 -4.68
CA PHE A 216 2.21 -4.98 -4.28
C PHE A 216 1.71 -5.85 -3.12
N ARG A 217 1.58 -7.15 -3.35
CA ARG A 217 1.14 -8.13 -2.35
C ARG A 217 2.25 -9.10 -2.03
N LEU A 218 2.62 -9.15 -0.75
CA LEU A 218 3.59 -10.10 -0.23
C LEU A 218 2.88 -10.98 0.80
N SER A 219 3.00 -12.30 0.65
CA SER A 219 2.42 -13.27 1.56
C SER A 219 3.50 -14.21 2.08
N GLN A 220 3.70 -14.24 3.40
CA GLN A 220 4.62 -15.19 4.02
C GLN A 220 3.91 -16.52 4.28
N THR A 221 4.41 -17.58 3.63
CA THR A 221 3.91 -18.96 3.76
C THR A 221 4.99 -19.87 4.37
N SER A 222 4.65 -21.12 4.68
CA SER A 222 5.62 -22.14 5.08
C SER A 222 6.63 -22.49 3.97
N GLY A 223 6.27 -22.26 2.70
CA GLY A 223 7.11 -22.51 1.53
C GLY A 223 8.02 -21.33 1.13
N GLY A 224 7.91 -20.19 1.79
CA GLY A 224 8.64 -18.97 1.47
C GLY A 224 7.75 -17.74 1.35
N LEU A 225 8.32 -16.66 0.84
CA LEU A 225 7.59 -15.45 0.50
C LEU A 225 6.97 -15.62 -0.89
N TYR A 226 5.74 -15.16 -1.05
CA TYR A 226 5.00 -15.16 -2.32
C TYR A 226 4.69 -13.71 -2.67
N GLU A 227 5.31 -13.19 -3.72
CA GLU A 227 5.28 -11.77 -4.06
C GLU A 227 4.76 -11.47 -5.47
N HIS A 228 3.67 -10.69 -5.53
CA HIS A 228 3.00 -10.35 -6.79
C HIS A 228 2.69 -8.87 -6.84
N ALA A 229 2.91 -8.28 -8.01
CA ALA A 229 2.35 -6.98 -8.38
C ALA A 229 1.09 -7.21 -9.22
N PHE A 230 -0.08 -6.84 -8.70
CA PHE A 230 -1.34 -6.84 -9.44
C PHE A 230 -1.59 -5.45 -10.01
N PHE A 231 -2.01 -5.36 -11.27
CA PHE A 231 -2.17 -4.06 -11.92
C PHE A 231 -3.26 -4.08 -12.99
N CYS A 232 -3.82 -2.90 -13.24
CA CYS A 232 -4.80 -2.71 -14.28
C CYS A 232 -4.12 -2.59 -15.67
N GLN A 233 -4.38 -3.55 -16.56
CA GLN A 233 -3.84 -3.55 -17.92
C GLN A 233 -4.46 -2.45 -18.81
N ASP A 234 -5.56 -1.83 -18.39
CA ASP A 234 -6.08 -0.64 -19.08
C ASP A 234 -5.25 0.62 -18.79
N LEU A 235 -4.38 0.57 -17.77
CA LEU A 235 -3.54 1.69 -17.33
C LEU A 235 -2.05 1.45 -17.61
N PHE A 236 -1.58 0.21 -17.41
CA PHE A 236 -0.16 -0.14 -17.49
C PHE A 236 0.12 -1.23 -18.52
N HIS A 237 1.31 -1.17 -19.11
CA HIS A 237 1.96 -2.28 -19.78
C HIS A 237 2.78 -3.12 -18.79
N GLU A 238 2.97 -4.39 -19.09
CA GLU A 238 3.80 -5.29 -18.28
C GLU A 238 5.25 -4.80 -18.14
N GLU A 239 5.79 -4.18 -19.19
CA GLU A 239 7.14 -3.61 -19.18
C GLU A 239 7.30 -2.50 -18.14
N THR A 240 6.27 -1.67 -17.97
CA THR A 240 6.27 -0.58 -16.98
C THR A 240 6.22 -1.13 -15.56
N ILE A 241 5.40 -2.15 -15.31
CA ILE A 241 5.34 -2.83 -14.01
C ILE A 241 6.64 -3.55 -13.71
N ARG A 242 7.26 -4.21 -14.70
CA ARG A 242 8.59 -4.79 -14.58
C ARG A 242 9.64 -3.77 -14.17
N ALA A 243 9.64 -2.59 -14.81
CA ALA A 243 10.56 -1.52 -14.46
C ALA A 243 10.31 -1.01 -13.02
N ILE A 244 9.06 -0.84 -12.60
CA ILE A 244 8.73 -0.45 -11.22
C ILE A 244 9.23 -1.49 -10.21
N ILE A 245 9.03 -2.79 -10.49
CA ILE A 245 9.53 -3.89 -9.67
C ILE A 245 11.06 -3.88 -9.57
N GLU A 246 11.76 -3.69 -10.69
CA GLU A 246 13.23 -3.61 -10.72
C GLU A 246 13.74 -2.46 -9.84
N VAL A 247 13.10 -1.29 -9.94
CA VAL A 247 13.42 -0.12 -9.12
C VAL A 247 13.14 -0.40 -7.64
N PHE A 248 12.01 -1.05 -7.32
CA PHE A 248 11.66 -1.46 -5.97
C PHE A 248 12.72 -2.39 -5.37
N TYR A 249 13.15 -3.40 -6.12
CA TYR A 249 14.20 -4.30 -5.69
C TYR A 249 15.53 -3.57 -5.46
N GLU A 250 15.91 -2.67 -6.37
CA GLU A 250 17.16 -1.89 -6.25
C GLU A 250 17.13 -0.95 -5.03
N VAL A 251 16.01 -0.26 -4.81
CA VAL A 251 15.80 0.60 -3.63
C VAL A 251 15.86 -0.22 -2.35
N LEU A 252 15.20 -1.37 -2.31
CA LEU A 252 15.21 -2.25 -1.15
C LEU A 252 16.62 -2.79 -0.86
N ASN A 253 17.31 -3.32 -1.87
CA ASN A 253 18.65 -3.89 -1.71
C ASN A 253 19.67 -2.84 -1.25
N ARG A 254 19.66 -1.64 -1.86
CA ARG A 254 20.57 -0.56 -1.46
C ARG A 254 20.19 0.10 -0.15
N GLY A 255 18.90 0.33 0.09
CA GLY A 255 18.42 0.88 1.35
C GLY A 255 18.81 -0.01 2.53
N MET A 256 18.80 -1.32 2.34
CA MET A 256 19.28 -2.28 3.33
C MET A 256 20.81 -2.34 3.44
N GLY A 257 21.54 -2.19 2.34
CA GLY A 257 23.01 -2.18 2.35
C GLY A 257 23.63 -0.90 2.93
N GLU A 258 23.00 0.25 2.68
CA GLU A 258 23.47 1.58 3.11
C GLU A 258 22.31 2.42 3.69
N PRO A 259 21.75 2.05 4.85
CA PRO A 259 20.54 2.66 5.39
C PRO A 259 20.67 4.16 5.72
N LYS A 260 21.91 4.65 5.87
CA LYS A 260 22.23 6.06 6.15
C LYS A 260 22.49 6.89 4.90
N SER A 261 22.44 6.31 3.71
CA SER A 261 22.60 7.05 2.46
C SER A 261 21.30 7.81 2.13
N PRO A 262 21.36 9.07 1.66
CA PRO A 262 20.18 9.82 1.24
C PRO A 262 19.43 9.10 0.13
N ILE A 263 18.10 9.08 0.18
CA ILE A 263 17.26 8.39 -0.80
C ILE A 263 17.43 8.96 -2.20
N ALA A 264 17.79 10.24 -2.34
CA ALA A 264 18.14 10.88 -3.62
C ALA A 264 19.46 10.35 -4.23
N SER A 265 20.38 9.85 -3.39
CA SER A 265 21.68 9.32 -3.86
C SER A 265 21.60 7.88 -4.38
N LEU A 266 20.50 7.18 -4.11
CA LEU A 266 20.25 5.82 -4.63
C LEU A 266 20.22 5.89 -6.17
N ARG A 267 21.24 5.32 -6.82
CA ARG A 267 21.24 5.25 -8.29
C ARG A 267 20.24 4.19 -8.71
N ILE A 268 19.21 4.61 -9.42
CA ILE A 268 18.23 3.72 -10.01
C ILE A 268 18.66 3.51 -11.46
N SER A 269 18.91 2.26 -11.83
CA SER A 269 19.20 1.89 -13.23
C SER A 269 17.92 1.96 -14.04
N GLY A 270 17.47 3.16 -14.36
CA GLY A 270 16.32 3.35 -15.24
C GLY A 270 16.69 2.99 -16.68
N LYS A 271 16.44 1.76 -17.12
CA LYS A 271 16.24 1.49 -18.56
C LYS A 271 14.80 1.86 -18.90
N GLY A 272 14.50 3.15 -18.90
CA GLY A 272 13.12 3.61 -19.09
C GLY A 272 12.98 5.12 -18.95
N ASN A 273 13.69 5.89 -19.77
CA ASN A 273 13.25 7.24 -20.10
C ASN A 273 13.69 7.56 -21.52
N PRO A 274 12.78 7.78 -22.49
CA PRO A 274 13.17 8.41 -23.74
C PRO A 274 13.53 9.86 -23.39
N GLU A 275 14.80 10.19 -23.57
CA GLU A 275 15.29 11.56 -23.43
C GLU A 275 14.35 12.53 -24.15
N LYS A 276 13.97 13.60 -23.44
CA LYS A 276 13.42 14.82 -24.05
C LYS A 276 14.43 15.30 -25.08
N LYS A 277 14.20 14.97 -26.36
CA LYS A 277 14.85 15.63 -27.48
C LYS A 277 14.32 17.06 -27.49
N ALA A 278 15.12 17.98 -26.94
CA ALA A 278 14.93 19.41 -27.17
C ALA A 278 15.01 19.64 -28.68
N ILE A 279 13.86 19.95 -29.28
CA ILE A 279 13.81 20.50 -30.63
C ILE A 279 14.21 21.96 -30.47
N SER A 280 15.51 22.25 -30.60
CA SER A 280 15.97 23.59 -30.93
C SER A 280 15.63 23.83 -32.41
N SER A 281 14.49 24.44 -32.68
CA SER A 281 14.26 25.11 -33.95
C SER A 281 14.97 26.46 -33.89
N ASP A 282 16.26 26.45 -34.21
CA ASP A 282 16.94 27.68 -34.60
C ASP A 282 16.53 28.03 -36.02
N SER A 283 15.98 29.23 -36.12
CA SER A 283 15.67 29.97 -37.32
C SER A 283 16.90 30.12 -38.23
N GLN A 284 16.76 29.75 -39.50
CA GLN A 284 17.28 30.50 -40.65
C GLN A 284 16.56 30.07 -41.93
#